data_AF-A0A0F4LQS5-F1
#
_entry.id   AF-A0A0F4LQS5-F1
#
_cell.length_a   1.000
_cell.length_b   1.000
_cell.length_c   1.000
_cell.angle_alpha   90.00
_cell.angle_beta   90.00
_cell.angle_gamma   90.00
#
_symmetry.space_group_name_H-M   'P 1'
#
loop_
_entity.id
_entity.type
_entity.pdbx_description
1 polymer ?
#
loop_
_entity_poly.entity_id
_entity_poly.type
_entity_poly.pdbx_seq_one_letter_code
_entity_poly.pdbx_strand_id
1 'polypeptide(L)'
;MVAPRSTATAKPAEPNQNEQPVNQQTSTQKSITTTDTVNETVNQDQTSRTQSTVSPATNTSTELTNSSNNQATSAQPQQETATQNTAAHSSTNSANEATNQVSQPTAPATLQATKATNSSNTASTTTDPQVETIAQGTWGTSKWEYTHQGDDYILHFHAGTLGASSHGYNYDNNEVGSIGASHDIFNGNWQWSDALTQIIIDPGVKANQNASYLFAGLKHLQQIVGLDNLDTNSVNNMAQMFAYCSKLTSLDLSNFNTTNVTDMNGMFWGCNNLTNLDVSNFNTANVNNMANMFEYDSGLTKLDLSNFNTAKVTNMREMFADCSGLAKLDLDHFNTANVTDMGQMFWGCNNLTNLDVSNFNTANVNNMVEMFEYDSSLTNLDLSNFNTAKVTDMSHMFAGCSGLTSLDLGKFDTSNLSDLEGMFSYCNNLNHLILGSNMLLNVYTGLPNVPETGTQIPGTNRVVASPYWVATSGYQQGHKYTSTELMELIGRDQVTTYDWDSKPAFTQTTETKTKVRTINLHQPNGQLKTETQTVAVSRPVTINPDGSKT
;
A
#
# COMPACT_ATOMS: atom_id res chain seq x y z
N MET A 1 -73.93 -36.75 -1.30
CA MET A 1 -74.39 -36.88 0.10
C MET A 1 -73.26 -36.34 0.97
N VAL A 2 -73.32 -35.27 1.74
CA VAL A 2 -74.25 -34.19 2.10
C VAL A 2 -73.27 -33.08 2.57
N ALA A 3 -73.01 -31.98 1.86
CA ALA A 3 -73.76 -30.72 1.76
C ALA A 3 -73.89 -29.95 3.12
N PRO A 4 -74.21 -28.63 3.15
CA PRO A 4 -73.80 -27.47 2.33
C PRO A 4 -73.54 -26.19 3.22
N ARG A 5 -73.02 -25.04 2.75
CA ARG A 5 -73.70 -23.88 2.08
C ARG A 5 -72.63 -22.77 1.93
N SER A 6 -72.28 -22.22 0.75
CA SER A 6 -72.96 -21.19 -0.09
C SER A 6 -73.26 -19.90 0.70
N THR A 7 -72.80 -18.67 0.37
CA THR A 7 -72.81 -17.89 -0.91
C THR A 7 -71.87 -16.66 -0.74
N ALA A 8 -71.02 -16.25 -1.72
CA ALA A 8 -71.23 -15.19 -2.76
C ALA A 8 -71.87 -13.87 -2.23
N THR A 9 -71.43 -12.61 -2.49
CA THR A 9 -70.48 -11.97 -3.44
C THR A 9 -70.39 -10.44 -3.16
N ALA A 10 -69.28 -9.79 -3.60
CA ALA A 10 -69.13 -8.40 -4.10
C ALA A 10 -68.68 -7.20 -3.18
N LYS A 11 -67.43 -6.72 -3.45
CA LYS A 11 -66.82 -5.35 -3.63
C LYS A 11 -67.41 -4.08 -2.94
N PRO A 12 -66.71 -2.90 -2.88
CA PRO A 12 -65.28 -2.54 -3.14
C PRO A 12 -64.61 -1.53 -2.14
N ALA A 13 -63.34 -1.17 -2.41
CA ALA A 13 -62.66 0.13 -2.21
C ALA A 13 -61.73 0.37 -0.97
N GLU A 14 -60.47 0.64 -1.33
CA GLU A 14 -59.30 1.29 -0.68
C GLU A 14 -59.56 2.60 0.14
N PRO A 15 -58.55 3.27 0.80
CA PRO A 15 -57.09 3.04 0.80
C PRO A 15 -56.36 3.17 2.18
N ASN A 16 -55.06 2.85 2.13
CA ASN A 16 -53.92 3.58 2.70
C ASN A 16 -53.36 3.28 4.12
N GLN A 17 -52.02 3.11 4.08
CA GLN A 17 -50.97 3.60 4.98
C GLN A 17 -50.28 2.67 5.99
N ASN A 18 -48.96 2.62 5.75
CA ASN A 18 -47.83 2.65 6.68
C ASN A 18 -47.41 1.37 7.40
N GLU A 19 -46.56 0.65 6.67
CA GLU A 19 -45.38 -0.05 7.18
C GLU A 19 -44.43 0.88 7.94
N GLN A 20 -43.85 0.36 9.03
CA GLN A 20 -42.53 0.70 9.58
C GLN A 20 -42.21 -0.30 10.72
N PRO A 21 -40.93 -0.49 11.11
CA PRO A 21 -40.16 -1.68 10.71
C PRO A 21 -39.58 -2.46 11.91
N VAL A 22 -38.95 -3.60 11.61
CA VAL A 22 -38.26 -4.46 12.59
C VAL A 22 -36.75 -4.22 12.58
N ASN A 23 -36.26 -3.82 13.76
CA ASN A 23 -34.95 -3.99 14.40
C ASN A 23 -33.64 -3.64 13.68
N GLN A 24 -33.08 -2.50 14.11
CA GLN A 24 -31.65 -2.33 14.38
C GLN A 24 -31.37 -2.57 15.86
N GLN A 25 -30.31 -3.34 16.18
CA GLN A 25 -29.76 -3.46 17.53
C GLN A 25 -28.75 -2.33 17.77
N THR A 26 -29.00 -1.50 18.78
CA THR A 26 -28.05 -0.54 19.34
C THR A 26 -27.56 -1.03 20.70
N SER A 27 -26.25 -0.99 20.91
CA SER A 27 -25.62 -1.21 22.23
C SER A 27 -25.34 0.15 22.87
N THR A 28 -26.02 0.44 23.96
CA THR A 28 -25.79 1.59 24.85
C THR A 28 -24.81 1.21 25.95
N GLN A 29 -23.69 1.93 26.09
CA GLN A 29 -22.89 1.89 27.31
C GLN A 29 -23.06 3.18 28.12
N LYS A 30 -23.35 2.98 29.40
CA LYS A 30 -23.87 3.94 30.38
C LYS A 30 -22.72 4.34 31.29
N SER A 31 -22.43 5.63 31.38
CA SER A 31 -21.49 6.21 32.34
C SER A 31 -21.92 5.91 33.78
N ILE A 32 -20.96 5.52 34.61
CA ILE A 32 -21.09 5.47 36.06
C ILE A 32 -20.16 6.53 36.64
N THR A 33 -20.75 7.58 37.20
CA THR A 33 -20.13 8.55 38.09
C THR A 33 -20.25 8.04 39.53
N THR A 34 -19.15 8.08 40.27
CA THR A 34 -19.15 8.08 41.74
C THR A 34 -18.44 9.34 42.22
N THR A 35 -19.24 10.26 42.72
CA THR A 35 -18.86 11.38 43.57
C THR A 35 -18.64 10.89 44.99
N ASP A 36 -17.55 11.32 45.64
CA ASP A 36 -17.58 11.67 47.05
C ASP A 36 -16.85 13.00 47.27
N THR A 37 -17.44 13.77 48.17
CA THR A 37 -17.29 15.21 48.41
C THR A 37 -16.58 15.35 49.77
N VAL A 38 -15.71 16.33 50.08
CA VAL A 38 -16.05 17.62 50.71
C VAL A 38 -14.76 18.27 51.31
N ASN A 39 -14.56 19.56 50.98
CA ASN A 39 -14.07 20.75 51.73
C ASN A 39 -12.74 20.79 52.50
N GLU A 40 -11.89 21.79 52.17
CA GLU A 40 -11.69 23.13 52.82
C GLU A 40 -10.56 23.07 53.87
N THR A 41 -9.69 24.04 54.15
CA THR A 41 -9.61 25.49 53.90
C THR A 41 -8.15 25.92 54.13
N VAL A 42 -7.66 26.87 53.32
CA VAL A 42 -6.86 28.07 53.65
C VAL A 42 -5.87 28.05 54.83
N ASN A 43 -4.60 28.41 54.55
CA ASN A 43 -3.92 29.49 55.27
C ASN A 43 -2.76 30.11 54.48
N GLN A 44 -2.81 31.44 54.36
CA GLN A 44 -1.69 32.34 54.05
C GLN A 44 -0.81 32.49 55.30
N ASP A 45 0.51 32.68 55.19
CA ASP A 45 1.15 34.00 55.40
C ASP A 45 2.71 33.98 55.30
N GLN A 46 3.21 35.04 54.67
CA GLN A 46 4.42 35.86 54.87
C GLN A 46 5.85 35.36 55.23
N THR A 47 6.77 35.67 54.29
CA THR A 47 8.04 36.45 54.37
C THR A 47 9.08 36.24 55.50
N SER A 48 10.34 35.93 55.14
CA SER A 48 11.50 36.88 55.16
C SER A 48 12.90 36.21 55.03
N ARG A 49 13.82 36.98 54.42
CA ARG A 49 15.24 36.81 54.02
C ARG A 49 16.23 36.14 54.99
N THR A 50 17.27 35.49 54.42
CA THR A 50 18.72 35.82 54.59
C THR A 50 19.61 35.19 53.48
N GLN A 51 20.81 35.77 53.31
CA GLN A 51 21.71 35.77 52.15
C GLN A 51 22.77 34.65 52.07
N SER A 52 23.16 34.33 50.82
CA SER A 52 24.51 33.99 50.29
C SER A 52 25.17 32.66 50.71
N THR A 53 25.62 31.79 49.80
CA THR A 53 26.76 32.01 48.89
C THR A 53 26.91 30.88 47.83
N VAL A 54 27.57 31.22 46.70
CA VAL A 54 28.28 30.42 45.68
C VAL A 54 27.49 29.78 44.50
N SER A 55 27.78 30.34 43.31
CA SER A 55 27.39 30.01 41.92
C SER A 55 28.01 28.70 41.35
N PRO A 56 27.80 28.34 40.06
CA PRO A 56 26.53 28.25 39.32
C PRO A 56 26.36 26.92 38.56
N ALA A 57 25.12 26.75 38.10
CA ALA A 57 24.60 25.70 37.24
C ALA A 57 25.12 25.76 35.78
N THR A 58 24.88 24.67 35.05
CA THR A 58 24.52 24.72 33.62
C THR A 58 23.56 23.56 33.30
N ASN A 59 22.27 23.90 33.24
CA ASN A 59 21.30 23.30 32.32
C ASN A 59 21.10 24.32 31.21
N THR A 60 21.11 23.92 29.94
CA THR A 60 20.43 24.68 28.89
C THR A 60 20.12 23.80 27.69
N SER A 61 18.82 23.67 27.45
CA SER A 61 18.15 23.65 26.16
C SER A 61 18.68 24.74 25.21
N THR A 62 18.71 24.45 23.90
CA THR A 62 18.31 25.33 22.76
C THR A 62 18.59 24.55 21.47
N GLU A 63 17.61 24.37 20.58
CA GLU A 63 17.28 25.31 19.49
C GLU A 63 18.46 25.52 18.53
N LEU A 64 18.34 25.03 17.29
CA LEU A 64 19.29 25.29 16.21
C LEU A 64 18.57 25.87 14.99
N THR A 65 18.77 27.18 14.82
CA THR A 65 18.57 27.92 13.58
C THR A 65 19.85 27.94 12.75
N ASN A 66 19.66 27.96 11.43
CA ASN A 66 20.60 28.19 10.32
C ASN A 66 21.81 29.12 10.57
N SER A 67 23.00 28.70 10.09
CA SER A 67 23.70 29.30 8.92
C SER A 67 25.23 29.14 8.99
N SER A 68 25.78 28.60 7.90
CA SER A 68 26.96 29.03 7.13
C SER A 68 28.08 29.83 7.80
N ASN A 69 29.33 29.37 7.61
CA ASN A 69 30.44 30.29 7.35
C ASN A 69 31.60 29.63 6.57
N ASN A 70 31.91 30.26 5.43
CA ASN A 70 33.16 30.13 4.68
C ASN A 70 34.26 31.01 5.32
N GLN A 71 35.53 30.69 5.05
CA GLN A 71 36.61 31.68 5.06
C GLN A 71 37.51 31.55 3.82
N ALA A 72 38.06 32.69 3.43
CA ALA A 72 38.36 33.12 2.07
C ALA A 72 39.83 33.02 1.64
N THR A 73 40.07 33.16 0.32
CA THR A 73 41.15 33.92 -0.39
C THR A 73 41.05 33.56 -1.89
N SER A 74 41.35 34.35 -2.93
CA SER A 74 41.40 35.79 -3.25
C SER A 74 41.61 35.89 -4.78
N ALA A 75 41.18 37.00 -5.40
CA ALA A 75 41.52 37.52 -6.75
C ALA A 75 40.70 37.10 -8.01
N GLN A 76 40.13 38.13 -8.66
CA GLN A 76 39.39 38.25 -9.93
C GLN A 76 40.35 38.38 -11.16
N PRO A 77 39.90 38.54 -12.45
CA PRO A 77 38.54 38.47 -13.05
C PRO A 77 38.41 37.74 -14.43
N GLN A 78 37.14 37.45 -14.79
CA GLN A 78 36.47 37.45 -16.13
C GLN A 78 37.10 36.78 -17.37
N GLN A 79 36.36 35.85 -18.02
CA GLN A 79 35.60 36.13 -19.26
C GLN A 79 34.71 34.94 -19.71
N GLU A 80 33.50 35.29 -20.18
CA GLU A 80 32.65 34.71 -21.25
C GLU A 80 32.79 33.20 -21.57
N THR A 81 31.73 32.40 -21.69
CA THR A 81 30.67 32.53 -22.72
C THR A 81 29.53 31.53 -22.44
N ALA A 82 28.34 31.84 -22.94
CA ALA A 82 27.13 31.02 -23.08
C ALA A 82 27.41 29.61 -23.66
N THR A 83 26.55 28.58 -23.55
CA THR A 83 25.16 28.53 -24.04
C THR A 83 24.49 27.21 -23.61
N GLN A 84 23.23 27.32 -23.17
CA GLN A 84 22.03 26.54 -23.57
C GLN A 84 22.11 25.05 -23.97
N ASN A 85 21.37 24.27 -23.16
CA ASN A 85 20.11 23.55 -23.48
C ASN A 85 20.09 22.23 -24.28
N THR A 86 19.28 21.31 -23.73
CA THR A 86 18.41 20.28 -24.34
C THR A 86 19.03 19.11 -25.11
N ALA A 87 18.67 17.88 -24.73
CA ALA A 87 17.57 17.14 -25.36
C ALA A 87 17.46 15.68 -24.84
N ALA A 88 16.21 15.23 -24.68
CA ALA A 88 15.81 13.84 -24.58
C ALA A 88 15.96 13.11 -25.93
N HIS A 89 16.14 11.78 -25.93
CA HIS A 89 15.21 10.83 -26.57
C HIS A 89 15.76 9.38 -26.71
N SER A 90 14.85 8.46 -26.40
CA SER A 90 14.45 7.25 -27.16
C SER A 90 15.32 5.99 -27.19
N SER A 91 14.56 4.90 -27.12
CA SER A 91 14.80 3.46 -27.24
C SER A 91 15.22 2.97 -28.63
N THR A 92 15.85 1.78 -28.67
CA THR A 92 15.61 0.77 -29.72
C THR A 92 15.96 -0.65 -29.25
N ASN A 93 15.08 -1.59 -29.58
CA ASN A 93 15.23 -3.05 -29.53
C ASN A 93 16.30 -3.58 -30.50
N SER A 94 16.86 -4.76 -30.20
CA SER A 94 17.17 -5.77 -31.22
C SER A 94 17.16 -7.17 -30.62
N ALA A 95 16.40 -8.05 -31.27
CA ALA A 95 16.32 -9.49 -31.04
C ALA A 95 17.47 -10.22 -31.75
N ASN A 96 17.84 -11.40 -31.27
CA ASN A 96 18.34 -12.49 -32.11
C ASN A 96 18.04 -13.84 -31.48
N GLU A 97 17.39 -14.71 -32.26
CA GLU A 97 17.13 -16.12 -32.00
C GLU A 97 18.39 -16.97 -32.19
N ALA A 98 18.55 -18.00 -31.36
CA ALA A 98 19.22 -19.24 -31.76
C ALA A 98 18.66 -20.44 -30.96
N THR A 99 18.10 -21.37 -31.71
CA THR A 99 17.55 -22.68 -31.33
C THR A 99 18.59 -23.64 -30.73
N ASN A 100 18.26 -24.44 -29.71
CA ASN A 100 17.87 -25.86 -29.87
C ASN A 100 17.90 -26.73 -28.59
N GLN A 101 16.87 -27.59 -28.53
CA GLN A 101 16.81 -28.99 -28.08
C GLN A 101 16.60 -29.35 -26.59
N VAL A 102 15.60 -30.23 -26.46
CA VAL A 102 14.92 -30.79 -25.29
C VAL A 102 15.54 -32.16 -24.97
N SER A 103 15.60 -32.54 -23.69
CA SER A 103 15.61 -33.94 -23.27
C SER A 103 15.04 -34.09 -21.86
N GLN A 104 14.04 -34.97 -21.73
CA GLN A 104 13.40 -35.41 -20.47
C GLN A 104 14.20 -36.53 -19.78
N PRO A 105 13.93 -36.82 -18.48
CA PRO A 105 14.86 -37.49 -17.58
C PRO A 105 14.68 -39.02 -17.49
N THR A 106 15.77 -39.71 -17.18
CA THR A 106 15.78 -41.13 -16.76
C THR A 106 16.06 -41.24 -15.26
N ALA A 107 15.20 -41.97 -14.56
CA ALA A 107 15.33 -42.33 -13.14
C ALA A 107 16.52 -43.29 -12.89
N PRO A 108 17.05 -43.32 -11.65
CA PRO A 108 17.75 -44.51 -11.16
C PRO A 108 17.14 -45.11 -9.89
N ALA A 109 17.45 -46.38 -9.75
CA ALA A 109 16.88 -47.38 -8.88
C ALA A 109 17.42 -47.34 -7.43
N THR A 110 16.58 -47.86 -6.55
CA THR A 110 16.82 -48.25 -5.15
C THR A 110 17.99 -49.23 -4.99
N LEU A 111 18.89 -49.00 -4.01
CA LEU A 111 19.66 -50.05 -3.35
C LEU A 111 19.82 -49.82 -1.84
N GLN A 112 19.78 -50.95 -1.14
CA GLN A 112 19.55 -51.16 0.28
C GLN A 112 20.75 -50.84 1.17
N ALA A 113 20.43 -50.46 2.41
CA ALA A 113 21.35 -50.22 3.51
C ALA A 113 21.98 -51.51 4.07
N THR A 114 23.26 -51.41 4.44
CA THR A 114 23.87 -52.28 5.47
C THR A 114 24.63 -51.45 6.49
N LYS A 115 24.32 -51.73 7.75
CA LYS A 115 24.71 -51.08 9.00
C LYS A 115 26.07 -51.60 9.49
N ALA A 116 26.98 -50.70 9.87
CA ALA A 116 28.14 -51.04 10.70
C ALA A 116 28.40 -49.94 11.73
N THR A 117 28.54 -50.38 12.99
CA THR A 117 28.78 -49.61 14.21
C THR A 117 30.27 -49.40 14.46
N ASN A 118 30.70 -48.19 14.88
CA ASN A 118 31.51 -47.95 16.09
C ASN A 118 31.84 -46.46 16.32
N SER A 119 31.79 -46.06 17.59
CA SER A 119 32.12 -44.74 18.14
C SER A 119 33.61 -44.41 18.11
N SER A 120 33.95 -43.22 17.60
CA SER A 120 34.76 -42.18 18.26
C SER A 120 35.09 -41.08 17.24
N ASN A 121 34.96 -39.82 17.66
CA ASN A 121 35.11 -38.57 16.89
C ASN A 121 36.02 -38.60 15.65
N THR A 122 35.59 -37.82 14.64
CA THR A 122 36.10 -37.57 13.28
C THR A 122 35.66 -38.54 12.18
N ALA A 123 35.27 -37.92 11.06
CA ALA A 123 34.91 -38.45 9.74
C ALA A 123 33.42 -38.59 9.42
N SER A 124 33.07 -37.85 8.36
CA SER A 124 31.85 -37.75 7.58
C SER A 124 31.15 -39.08 7.31
N THR A 125 29.82 -39.02 7.27
CA THR A 125 29.00 -39.99 6.52
C THR A 125 27.98 -39.26 5.66
N THR A 126 28.47 -38.68 4.57
CA THR A 126 27.69 -38.49 3.34
C THR A 126 28.39 -39.34 2.27
N THR A 127 27.68 -40.30 1.69
CA THR A 127 28.21 -41.22 0.66
C THR A 127 28.12 -40.63 -0.75
N ASP A 128 28.11 -39.30 -0.87
CA ASP A 128 28.24 -38.58 -2.13
C ASP A 128 29.64 -37.93 -2.19
N PRO A 129 30.52 -38.34 -3.12
CA PRO A 129 31.89 -37.81 -3.23
C PRO A 129 31.99 -36.33 -3.64
N GLN A 130 30.90 -35.55 -3.60
CA GLN A 130 30.86 -34.12 -3.94
C GLN A 130 30.34 -33.20 -2.82
N VAL A 131 29.98 -33.72 -1.63
CA VAL A 131 29.50 -32.90 -0.51
C VAL A 131 30.61 -32.70 0.53
N GLU A 132 31.11 -31.47 0.65
CA GLU A 132 32.09 -31.10 1.67
C GLU A 132 31.39 -30.50 2.89
N THR A 133 31.53 -31.11 4.08
CA THR A 133 31.06 -30.53 5.34
C THR A 133 32.05 -29.46 5.82
N ILE A 134 31.64 -28.20 5.78
CA ILE A 134 32.44 -27.04 6.20
C ILE A 134 32.35 -26.86 7.72
N ALA A 135 31.14 -26.98 8.27
CA ALA A 135 30.88 -26.85 9.69
C ALA A 135 29.65 -27.64 10.12
N GLN A 136 29.54 -27.89 11.42
CA GLN A 136 28.37 -28.52 12.02
C GLN A 136 28.26 -28.09 13.48
N GLY A 137 27.06 -28.19 14.04
CA GLY A 137 26.82 -27.80 15.42
C GLY A 137 25.43 -28.15 15.90
N THR A 138 24.99 -27.43 16.93
CA THR A 138 23.64 -27.59 17.49
C THR A 138 23.13 -26.21 17.87
N TRP A 139 21.91 -25.89 17.46
CA TRP A 139 21.23 -24.65 17.82
C TRP A 139 19.88 -24.99 18.45
N GLY A 140 19.71 -24.60 19.71
CA GLY A 140 18.67 -25.19 20.56
C GLY A 140 18.96 -26.67 20.82
N THR A 141 18.09 -27.55 20.36
CA THR A 141 18.29 -29.01 20.39
C THR A 141 18.42 -29.63 19.00
N SER A 142 18.27 -28.82 17.94
CA SER A 142 18.46 -29.22 16.54
C SER A 142 19.94 -29.26 16.20
N LYS A 143 20.40 -30.40 15.66
CA LYS A 143 21.71 -30.43 15.00
C LYS A 143 21.63 -29.71 13.66
N TRP A 144 22.75 -29.15 13.23
CA TRP A 144 22.87 -28.55 11.91
C TRP A 144 24.21 -28.88 11.27
N GLU A 145 24.23 -28.94 9.95
CA GLU A 145 25.43 -29.11 9.12
C GLU A 145 25.44 -28.04 8.03
N TYR A 146 26.57 -27.37 7.86
CA TYR A 146 26.83 -26.42 6.78
C TYR A 146 27.78 -27.09 5.78
N THR A 147 27.30 -27.29 4.57
CA THR A 147 27.98 -28.06 3.53
C THR A 147 28.08 -27.26 2.24
N HIS A 148 29.00 -27.66 1.38
CA HIS A 148 29.15 -27.13 0.04
C HIS A 148 29.07 -28.26 -0.98
N GLN A 149 28.22 -28.09 -1.99
CA GLN A 149 28.00 -29.05 -3.07
C GLN A 149 27.84 -28.31 -4.39
N GLY A 150 28.80 -28.46 -5.31
CA GLY A 150 28.76 -27.73 -6.58
C GLY A 150 28.92 -26.22 -6.36
N ASP A 151 27.91 -25.44 -6.75
CA ASP A 151 27.84 -23.99 -6.51
C ASP A 151 26.98 -23.64 -5.27
N ASP A 152 26.41 -24.64 -4.61
CA ASP A 152 25.47 -24.46 -3.50
C ASP A 152 26.15 -24.52 -2.13
N TYR A 153 25.80 -23.55 -1.30
CA TYR A 153 26.08 -23.58 0.14
C TYR A 153 24.78 -23.92 0.87
N ILE A 154 24.82 -25.03 1.60
CA ILE A 154 23.63 -25.69 2.13
C ILE A 154 23.70 -25.73 3.65
N LEU A 155 22.69 -25.19 4.33
CA LEU A 155 22.47 -25.36 5.76
C LEU A 155 21.37 -26.38 6.00
N HIS A 156 21.73 -27.52 6.59
CA HIS A 156 20.81 -28.62 6.86
C HIS A 156 20.50 -28.69 8.36
N PHE A 157 19.22 -28.60 8.74
CA PHE A 157 18.74 -28.83 10.10
C PHE A 157 18.13 -30.23 10.25
N HIS A 158 18.55 -30.94 11.30
CA HIS A 158 18.01 -32.24 11.68
C HIS A 158 16.99 -32.12 12.81
N ALA A 159 16.20 -33.17 13.04
CA ALA A 159 15.17 -33.21 14.08
C ALA A 159 15.62 -32.62 15.43
N GLY A 160 14.78 -31.76 16.00
CA GLY A 160 15.05 -30.99 17.21
C GLY A 160 14.34 -29.64 17.20
N THR A 161 14.41 -28.91 18.30
CA THR A 161 13.86 -27.56 18.39
C THR A 161 14.96 -26.55 18.10
N LEU A 162 14.72 -25.67 17.12
CA LEU A 162 15.63 -24.57 16.81
C LEU A 162 15.78 -23.66 18.03
N GLY A 163 16.95 -23.03 18.15
CA GLY A 163 17.17 -22.02 19.18
C GLY A 163 16.21 -20.85 19.04
N ALA A 164 16.06 -20.06 20.11
CA ALA A 164 15.26 -18.85 20.03
C ALA A 164 15.89 -17.90 19.02
N SER A 165 15.06 -17.29 18.19
CA SER A 165 15.51 -16.25 17.30
C SER A 165 15.55 -14.91 18.04
N SER A 166 16.58 -14.11 17.79
CA SER A 166 16.72 -12.77 18.36
C SER A 166 17.51 -11.85 17.41
N HIS A 167 17.15 -10.58 17.45
CA HIS A 167 17.84 -9.49 16.77
C HIS A 167 19.19 -9.20 17.46
N GLY A 168 20.29 -9.17 16.71
CA GLY A 168 21.51 -8.41 17.07
C GLY A 168 21.36 -6.99 16.52
N TYR A 169 21.86 -5.97 17.23
CA TYR A 169 21.64 -4.55 16.94
C TYR A 169 22.93 -3.91 16.40
N ASN A 170 22.91 -3.32 15.20
CA ASN A 170 23.96 -2.46 14.66
C ASN A 170 23.50 -1.68 13.41
N TYR A 171 23.57 -0.34 13.54
CA TYR A 171 23.00 0.64 12.61
C TYR A 171 23.69 0.76 11.24
N ASP A 172 24.82 0.08 11.01
CA ASP A 172 25.73 0.50 9.96
C ASP A 172 25.86 -0.40 8.73
N ASN A 173 25.45 -1.67 8.70
CA ASN A 173 25.45 -2.49 7.46
C ASN A 173 24.68 -3.83 7.60
N ASN A 174 23.48 -3.97 7.00
CA ASN A 174 22.76 -5.24 6.72
C ASN A 174 22.72 -6.28 7.86
N GLU A 175 21.89 -6.10 8.88
CA GLU A 175 21.69 -7.17 9.88
C GLU A 175 20.70 -8.23 9.39
N VAL A 176 21.22 -9.46 9.41
CA VAL A 176 20.60 -10.70 9.00
C VAL A 176 19.93 -11.33 10.22
N GLY A 177 18.92 -12.14 10.00
CA GLY A 177 18.18 -12.81 11.05
C GLY A 177 18.98 -13.82 11.87
N SER A 178 18.31 -14.62 12.69
CA SER A 178 19.00 -15.49 13.65
C SER A 178 19.95 -16.50 13.01
N ILE A 179 19.70 -16.91 11.76
CA ILE A 179 20.67 -17.73 11.04
C ILE A 179 21.94 -16.93 10.72
N GLY A 180 21.83 -15.71 10.20
CA GLY A 180 23.00 -14.94 9.78
C GLY A 180 23.71 -14.10 10.84
N ALA A 181 23.06 -13.80 11.97
CA ALA A 181 23.65 -13.05 13.08
C ALA A 181 24.06 -13.92 14.29
N SER A 182 23.62 -15.19 14.34
CA SER A 182 23.92 -16.03 15.51
C SER A 182 25.34 -16.57 15.50
N HIS A 183 26.05 -16.29 16.60
CA HIS A 183 27.31 -16.96 16.90
C HIS A 183 27.14 -18.48 17.07
N ASP A 184 25.94 -18.97 17.40
CA ASP A 184 25.70 -20.39 17.64
C ASP A 184 25.64 -21.23 16.36
N ILE A 185 25.29 -20.62 15.22
CA ILE A 185 25.20 -21.32 13.94
C ILE A 185 26.46 -21.08 13.11
N PHE A 186 26.95 -19.84 13.02
CA PHE A 186 28.07 -19.54 12.12
C PHE A 186 29.34 -19.11 12.84
N ASN A 187 29.45 -19.27 14.17
CA ASN A 187 30.60 -18.80 14.96
C ASN A 187 30.95 -17.32 14.69
N GLY A 188 29.95 -16.50 14.35
CA GLY A 188 30.13 -15.09 13.97
C GLY A 188 30.63 -14.87 12.54
N ASN A 189 30.70 -15.91 11.71
CA ASN A 189 31.10 -15.81 10.31
C ASN A 189 29.91 -15.43 9.41
N TRP A 190 29.66 -14.14 9.29
CA TRP A 190 28.60 -13.58 8.43
C TRP A 190 28.76 -13.94 6.95
N GLN A 191 29.96 -14.28 6.48
CA GLN A 191 30.16 -14.66 5.07
C GLN A 191 29.45 -15.97 4.71
N TRP A 192 29.17 -16.82 5.71
CA TRP A 192 28.44 -18.07 5.49
C TRP A 192 26.94 -17.84 5.29
N SER A 193 26.36 -16.83 5.94
CA SER A 193 24.96 -16.46 5.70
C SER A 193 24.78 -15.74 4.37
N ASP A 194 25.76 -14.92 3.99
CA ASP A 194 25.81 -14.26 2.68
C ASP A 194 25.96 -15.28 1.54
N ALA A 195 26.77 -16.33 1.72
CA ALA A 195 26.96 -17.37 0.70
C ALA A 195 25.80 -18.38 0.62
N LEU A 196 24.93 -18.46 1.64
CA LEU A 196 23.92 -19.50 1.76
C LEU A 196 22.90 -19.46 0.61
N THR A 197 22.86 -20.53 -0.20
CA THR A 197 21.93 -20.66 -1.34
C THR A 197 20.74 -21.58 -1.04
N GLN A 198 20.88 -22.49 -0.07
CA GLN A 198 19.84 -23.47 0.23
C GLN A 198 19.77 -23.82 1.72
N ILE A 199 18.55 -24.03 2.21
CA ILE A 199 18.28 -24.64 3.51
C ILE A 199 17.59 -25.97 3.31
N ILE A 200 17.92 -26.97 4.14
CA ILE A 200 17.22 -28.26 4.21
C ILE A 200 16.69 -28.43 5.64
N ILE A 201 15.41 -28.80 5.77
CA ILE A 201 14.75 -29.04 7.06
C ILE A 201 14.21 -30.47 7.09
N ASP A 202 14.78 -31.31 7.95
CA ASP A 202 14.31 -32.69 8.15
C ASP A 202 12.97 -32.74 8.91
N PRO A 203 12.19 -33.83 8.74
CA PRO A 203 11.05 -34.12 9.60
C PRO A 203 11.41 -34.08 11.10
N GLY A 204 10.59 -33.40 11.89
CA GLY A 204 10.75 -33.28 13.34
C GLY A 204 11.55 -32.06 13.80
N VAL A 205 11.95 -31.17 12.88
CA VAL A 205 12.43 -29.83 13.24
C VAL A 205 11.28 -28.96 13.72
N LYS A 206 11.46 -28.30 14.86
CA LYS A 206 10.46 -27.42 15.48
C LYS A 206 10.99 -26.00 15.57
N ALA A 207 10.20 -25.03 15.15
CA ALA A 207 10.50 -23.63 15.40
C ALA A 207 10.40 -23.30 16.89
N ASN A 208 11.19 -22.33 17.35
CA ASN A 208 11.06 -21.80 18.70
C ASN A 208 9.77 -20.96 18.84
N GLN A 209 9.32 -20.66 20.07
CA GLN A 209 8.15 -19.80 20.28
C GLN A 209 8.31 -18.42 19.63
N ASN A 210 9.51 -17.86 19.74
CA ASN A 210 9.91 -16.72 18.94
C ASN A 210 10.64 -17.22 17.69
N ALA A 211 10.02 -17.04 16.53
CA ALA A 211 10.60 -17.33 15.22
C ALA A 211 10.87 -16.03 14.42
N SER A 212 10.87 -14.87 15.11
CA SER A 212 11.18 -13.61 14.46
C SER A 212 12.56 -13.64 13.82
N TYR A 213 12.70 -13.10 12.62
CA TYR A 213 13.96 -13.11 11.88
C TYR A 213 14.57 -14.51 11.62
N LEU A 214 13.81 -15.61 11.64
CA LEU A 214 14.43 -16.94 11.53
C LEU A 214 15.31 -17.09 10.27
N PHE A 215 14.79 -16.64 9.12
CA PHE A 215 15.44 -16.70 7.80
C PHE A 215 15.79 -15.32 7.25
N ALA A 216 15.61 -14.24 8.02
CA ALA A 216 15.78 -12.88 7.52
C ALA A 216 17.20 -12.64 6.97
N GLY A 217 17.31 -11.79 5.95
CA GLY A 217 18.55 -11.29 5.37
C GLY A 217 19.37 -12.33 4.61
N LEU A 218 18.86 -13.54 4.39
CA LEU A 218 19.53 -14.55 3.58
C LEU A 218 19.37 -14.19 2.09
N LYS A 219 20.09 -13.16 1.66
CA LYS A 219 19.92 -12.49 0.37
C LYS A 219 20.17 -13.39 -0.84
N HIS A 220 20.99 -14.43 -0.67
CA HIS A 220 21.34 -15.39 -1.71
C HIS A 220 20.55 -16.70 -1.64
N LEU A 221 19.64 -16.85 -0.65
CA LEU A 221 18.82 -18.04 -0.47
C LEU A 221 17.84 -18.21 -1.63
N GLN A 222 17.95 -19.33 -2.34
CA GLN A 222 17.16 -19.65 -3.52
C GLN A 222 16.01 -20.59 -3.19
N GLN A 223 16.20 -21.47 -2.20
CA GLN A 223 15.18 -22.46 -1.81
C GLN A 223 15.33 -22.94 -0.36
N ILE A 224 14.20 -23.32 0.23
CA ILE A 224 14.13 -24.03 1.51
C ILE A 224 13.46 -25.38 1.25
N VAL A 225 14.25 -26.44 1.22
CA VAL A 225 13.76 -27.80 1.02
C VAL A 225 13.23 -28.34 2.34
N GLY A 226 11.99 -28.83 2.34
CA GLY A 226 11.35 -29.36 3.54
C GLY A 226 10.80 -28.28 4.48
N LEU A 227 10.51 -27.06 4.00
CA LEU A 227 9.90 -26.01 4.82
C LEU A 227 8.58 -26.46 5.46
N ASP A 228 7.85 -27.33 4.78
CA ASP A 228 6.64 -28.00 5.25
C ASP A 228 6.87 -28.94 6.45
N ASN A 229 8.12 -29.34 6.72
CA ASN A 229 8.49 -30.11 7.92
C ASN A 229 8.67 -29.25 9.18
N LEU A 230 8.73 -27.92 9.05
CA LEU A 230 8.95 -27.03 10.18
C LEU A 230 7.69 -26.95 11.04
N ASP A 231 7.73 -27.55 12.23
CA ASP A 231 6.63 -27.49 13.20
C ASP A 231 6.56 -26.09 13.83
N THR A 232 5.54 -25.30 13.45
CA THR A 232 5.28 -23.95 13.96
C THR A 232 4.20 -23.88 15.04
N ASN A 233 3.71 -25.02 15.57
CA ASN A 233 2.55 -25.04 16.48
C ASN A 233 2.73 -24.20 17.75
N SER A 234 3.97 -24.04 18.23
CA SER A 234 4.30 -23.25 19.41
C SER A 234 4.68 -21.79 19.12
N VAL A 235 4.75 -21.38 17.85
CA VAL A 235 5.22 -20.04 17.46
C VAL A 235 4.15 -19.00 17.80
N ASN A 236 4.56 -17.91 18.45
CA ASN A 236 3.71 -16.75 18.72
C ASN A 236 4.23 -15.44 18.09
N ASN A 237 5.46 -15.43 17.57
CA ASN A 237 6.06 -14.29 16.89
C ASN A 237 6.75 -14.75 15.61
N MET A 238 6.31 -14.22 14.46
CA MET A 238 6.88 -14.46 13.13
C MET A 238 7.38 -13.17 12.47
N ALA A 239 7.62 -12.12 13.26
CA ALA A 239 8.08 -10.84 12.74
C ALA A 239 9.37 -11.01 11.93
N GLN A 240 9.38 -10.51 10.71
CA GLN A 240 10.53 -10.51 9.81
C GLN A 240 11.08 -11.90 9.50
N MET A 241 10.29 -12.97 9.66
CA MET A 241 10.77 -14.34 9.53
C MET A 241 11.49 -14.62 8.20
N PHE A 242 11.04 -14.04 7.09
CA PHE A 242 11.64 -14.16 5.76
C PHE A 242 12.14 -12.83 5.18
N ALA A 243 12.22 -11.76 5.99
CA ALA A 243 12.55 -10.43 5.47
C ALA A 243 13.88 -10.44 4.69
N TYR A 244 13.96 -9.73 3.56
CA TYR A 244 15.12 -9.59 2.69
C TYR A 244 15.67 -10.90 2.09
N CYS A 245 14.86 -11.96 2.00
CA CYS A 245 15.17 -13.15 1.22
C CYS A 245 15.00 -12.89 -0.30
N SER A 246 15.76 -11.94 -0.82
CA SER A 246 15.55 -11.35 -2.16
C SER A 246 15.72 -12.30 -3.35
N LYS A 247 16.23 -13.53 -3.15
CA LYS A 247 16.39 -14.55 -4.22
C LYS A 247 15.34 -15.65 -4.18
N LEU A 248 14.53 -15.72 -3.13
CA LEU A 248 13.40 -16.63 -3.08
C LEU A 248 12.36 -16.23 -4.12
N THR A 249 11.83 -17.21 -4.84
CA THR A 249 10.77 -17.02 -5.85
C THR A 249 9.43 -17.60 -5.43
N SER A 250 9.44 -18.54 -4.49
CA SER A 250 8.26 -19.18 -3.89
C SER A 250 8.57 -19.68 -2.47
N LEU A 251 7.52 -19.87 -1.68
CA LEU A 251 7.56 -20.46 -0.34
C LEU A 251 6.39 -21.44 -0.20
N ASP A 252 6.64 -22.66 0.26
CA ASP A 252 5.57 -23.59 0.67
C ASP A 252 5.30 -23.39 2.17
N LEU A 253 4.20 -22.70 2.47
CA LEU A 253 3.76 -22.39 3.82
C LEU A 253 2.56 -23.24 4.25
N SER A 254 2.19 -24.27 3.48
CA SER A 254 0.93 -25.02 3.67
C SER A 254 0.77 -25.66 5.06
N ASN A 255 1.88 -26.05 5.70
CA ASN A 255 1.90 -26.63 7.05
C ASN A 255 2.11 -25.61 8.19
N PHE A 256 2.21 -24.31 7.89
CA PHE A 256 2.34 -23.30 8.94
C PHE A 256 1.05 -23.21 9.75
N ASN A 257 1.19 -23.45 11.05
CA ASN A 257 0.17 -23.09 12.02
C ASN A 257 0.46 -21.68 12.58
N THR A 258 -0.44 -20.73 12.30
CA THR A 258 -0.34 -19.34 12.77
C THR A 258 -1.37 -19.00 13.86
N THR A 259 -2.12 -19.96 14.40
CA THR A 259 -3.25 -19.67 15.30
C THR A 259 -2.84 -18.94 16.58
N ASN A 260 -1.59 -19.10 17.02
CA ASN A 260 -1.04 -18.48 18.22
C ASN A 260 -0.20 -17.23 17.93
N VAL A 261 -0.01 -16.87 16.66
CA VAL A 261 0.85 -15.77 16.25
C VAL A 261 0.16 -14.43 16.53
N THR A 262 0.88 -13.54 17.20
CA THR A 262 0.41 -12.19 17.53
C THR A 262 1.13 -11.09 16.77
N ASP A 263 2.32 -11.38 16.23
CA ASP A 263 3.16 -10.44 15.49
C ASP A 263 3.63 -11.04 14.16
N MET A 264 3.29 -10.37 13.06
CA MET A 264 3.69 -10.68 11.69
C MET A 264 4.38 -9.49 11.01
N ASN A 265 4.89 -8.52 11.78
CA ASN A 265 5.58 -7.35 11.24
C ASN A 265 6.67 -7.77 10.25
N GLY A 266 6.65 -7.23 9.04
CA GLY A 266 7.70 -7.44 8.05
C GLY A 266 7.94 -8.90 7.65
N MET A 267 6.98 -9.82 7.87
CA MET A 267 7.22 -11.26 7.68
C MET A 267 7.85 -11.61 6.33
N PHE A 268 7.45 -10.91 5.25
CA PHE A 268 7.98 -11.07 3.90
C PHE A 268 8.74 -9.83 3.37
N TRP A 269 8.88 -8.77 4.17
CA TRP A 269 9.50 -7.50 3.78
C TRP A 269 10.75 -7.65 2.93
N GLY A 270 10.78 -7.10 1.71
CA GLY A 270 11.96 -7.10 0.85
C GLY A 270 12.23 -8.44 0.16
N CYS A 271 11.22 -9.29 0.01
CA CYS A 271 11.27 -10.50 -0.81
C CYS A 271 10.94 -10.18 -2.28
N ASN A 272 11.67 -9.23 -2.88
CA ASN A 272 11.32 -8.60 -4.16
C ASN A 272 11.19 -9.57 -5.36
N ASN A 273 11.74 -10.79 -5.31
CA ASN A 273 11.61 -11.80 -6.37
C ASN A 273 10.53 -12.87 -6.08
N LEU A 274 9.85 -12.78 -4.95
CA LEU A 274 8.75 -13.68 -4.59
C LEU A 274 7.57 -13.40 -5.52
N THR A 275 7.22 -14.37 -6.36
CA THR A 275 6.16 -14.21 -7.38
C THR A 275 4.89 -14.97 -7.06
N ASN A 276 5.00 -15.99 -6.19
CA ASN A 276 3.89 -16.81 -5.73
C ASN A 276 3.98 -16.98 -4.22
N LEU A 277 3.00 -16.45 -3.51
CA LEU A 277 2.88 -16.54 -2.06
C LEU A 277 1.44 -16.94 -1.70
N ASP A 278 1.28 -18.16 -1.22
CA ASP A 278 0.00 -18.66 -0.71
C ASP A 278 -0.03 -18.51 0.82
N VAL A 279 -0.88 -17.60 1.29
CA VAL A 279 -1.15 -17.34 2.72
C VAL A 279 -2.58 -17.71 3.10
N SER A 280 -3.27 -18.49 2.27
CA SER A 280 -4.68 -18.83 2.48
C SER A 280 -4.91 -19.66 3.75
N ASN A 281 -3.91 -20.40 4.23
CA ASN A 281 -4.00 -21.18 5.47
C ASN A 281 -3.75 -20.35 6.75
N PHE A 282 -3.36 -19.08 6.63
CA PHE A 282 -3.05 -18.26 7.80
C PHE A 282 -4.31 -17.92 8.59
N ASN A 283 -4.29 -18.25 9.88
CA ASN A 283 -5.21 -17.70 10.86
C ASN A 283 -4.57 -16.47 11.51
N THR A 284 -5.08 -15.27 11.20
CA THR A 284 -4.57 -14.00 11.70
C THR A 284 -5.41 -13.38 12.81
N ALA A 285 -6.40 -14.10 13.36
CA ALA A 285 -7.35 -13.56 14.34
C ALA A 285 -6.74 -13.11 15.68
N ASN A 286 -5.48 -13.46 15.95
CA ASN A 286 -4.73 -13.04 17.13
C ASN A 286 -3.61 -12.02 16.82
N VAL A 287 -3.39 -11.71 15.55
CA VAL A 287 -2.35 -10.78 15.11
C VAL A 287 -2.77 -9.35 15.43
N ASN A 288 -1.88 -8.59 16.08
CA ASN A 288 -2.10 -7.18 16.37
C ASN A 288 -1.13 -6.25 15.61
N ASN A 289 -0.03 -6.78 15.07
CA ASN A 289 0.95 -6.03 14.29
C ASN A 289 1.17 -6.68 12.92
N MET A 290 0.85 -5.94 11.86
CA MET A 290 1.07 -6.33 10.46
C MET A 290 1.89 -5.28 9.68
N ALA A 291 2.56 -4.37 10.40
CA ALA A 291 3.37 -3.34 9.75
C ALA A 291 4.42 -3.97 8.83
N ASN A 292 4.65 -3.38 7.66
CA ASN A 292 5.68 -3.76 6.70
C ASN A 292 5.55 -5.18 6.12
N MET A 293 4.45 -5.90 6.38
CA MET A 293 4.36 -7.35 6.15
C MET A 293 4.75 -7.78 4.72
N PHE A 294 4.40 -6.97 3.72
CA PHE A 294 4.71 -7.18 2.29
C PHE A 294 5.50 -6.03 1.68
N GLU A 295 6.13 -5.18 2.50
CA GLU A 295 6.85 -4.00 2.00
C GLU A 295 7.95 -4.42 1.00
N TYR A 296 8.13 -3.67 -0.09
CA TYR A 296 9.07 -3.95 -1.20
C TYR A 296 8.88 -5.27 -1.94
N ASP A 297 7.78 -6.01 -1.75
CA ASP A 297 7.50 -7.28 -2.44
C ASP A 297 7.02 -7.09 -3.90
N SER A 298 7.79 -6.32 -4.68
CA SER A 298 7.51 -5.94 -6.07
C SER A 298 7.37 -7.11 -7.06
N GLY A 299 7.81 -8.32 -6.70
CA GLY A 299 7.60 -9.54 -7.47
C GLY A 299 6.17 -10.09 -7.40
N LEU A 300 5.41 -9.73 -6.35
CA LEU A 300 4.03 -10.16 -6.18
C LEU A 300 3.14 -9.45 -7.19
N THR A 301 2.54 -10.21 -8.09
CA THR A 301 1.56 -9.70 -9.08
C THR A 301 0.11 -9.98 -8.68
N LYS A 302 -0.08 -10.87 -7.70
CA LYS A 302 -1.35 -11.23 -7.07
C LYS A 302 -1.08 -11.59 -5.61
N LEU A 303 -2.01 -11.23 -4.75
CA LEU A 303 -1.99 -11.57 -3.33
C LEU A 303 -3.44 -11.77 -2.87
N ASP A 304 -3.76 -12.98 -2.42
CA ASP A 304 -5.07 -13.30 -1.85
C ASP A 304 -5.00 -13.22 -0.33
N LEU A 305 -5.73 -12.25 0.23
CA LEU A 305 -5.79 -12.01 1.66
C LEU A 305 -7.14 -12.39 2.25
N SER A 306 -8.06 -12.99 1.49
CA SER A 306 -9.47 -13.19 1.87
C SER A 306 -9.72 -13.90 3.22
N ASN A 307 -8.74 -14.66 3.72
CA ASN A 307 -8.82 -15.34 5.03
C ASN A 307 -8.28 -14.50 6.20
N PHE A 308 -7.75 -13.30 5.94
CA PHE A 308 -7.18 -12.46 6.99
C PHE A 308 -8.30 -11.89 7.88
N ASN A 309 -8.16 -12.07 9.19
CA ASN A 309 -8.95 -11.40 10.19
C ASN A 309 -8.14 -10.28 10.83
N THR A 310 -8.38 -9.05 10.39
CA THR A 310 -7.65 -7.87 10.86
C THR A 310 -8.28 -7.16 12.06
N ALA A 311 -9.32 -7.73 12.68
CA ALA A 311 -10.10 -7.06 13.73
C ALA A 311 -9.30 -6.71 15.00
N LYS A 312 -8.15 -7.33 15.24
CA LYS A 312 -7.25 -7.01 16.37
C LYS A 312 -6.02 -6.19 15.96
N VAL A 313 -5.84 -5.93 14.68
CA VAL A 313 -4.66 -5.22 14.17
C VAL A 313 -4.74 -3.76 14.58
N THR A 314 -3.66 -3.26 15.17
CA THR A 314 -3.51 -1.86 15.58
C THR A 314 -2.49 -1.12 14.71
N ASN A 315 -1.57 -1.83 14.06
CA ASN A 315 -0.54 -1.24 13.21
C ASN A 315 -0.52 -1.88 11.81
N MET A 316 -0.74 -1.05 10.78
CA MET A 316 -0.68 -1.40 9.36
C MET A 316 0.29 -0.50 8.57
N ARG A 317 1.19 0.20 9.28
CA ARG A 317 2.23 1.04 8.67
C ARG A 317 2.99 0.26 7.59
N GLU A 318 3.19 0.86 6.43
CA GLU A 318 3.99 0.30 5.31
C GLU A 318 3.56 -1.10 4.84
N MET A 319 2.37 -1.60 5.22
CA MET A 319 1.99 -3.02 5.03
C MET A 319 2.13 -3.49 3.57
N PHE A 320 1.83 -2.62 2.61
CA PHE A 320 1.96 -2.85 1.17
C PHE A 320 2.89 -1.86 0.47
N ALA A 321 3.70 -1.10 1.22
CA ALA A 321 4.59 -0.11 0.62
C ALA A 321 5.51 -0.75 -0.43
N ASP A 322 5.63 -0.12 -1.59
CA ASP A 322 6.40 -0.55 -2.76
C ASP A 322 6.08 -1.96 -3.28
N CYS A 323 4.85 -2.43 -3.04
CA CYS A 323 4.25 -3.59 -3.74
C CYS A 323 3.92 -3.26 -5.21
N SER A 324 4.89 -2.68 -5.93
CA SER A 324 4.72 -2.16 -7.29
C SER A 324 4.37 -3.22 -8.34
N GLY A 325 4.45 -4.52 -8.04
CA GLY A 325 3.96 -5.59 -8.90
C GLY A 325 2.44 -5.77 -8.90
N LEU A 326 1.75 -5.31 -7.86
CA LEU A 326 0.31 -5.51 -7.69
C LEU A 326 -0.49 -4.51 -8.54
N ALA A 327 -1.34 -5.05 -9.41
CA ALA A 327 -2.27 -4.23 -10.21
C ALA A 327 -3.63 -4.02 -9.53
N LYS A 328 -3.98 -4.92 -8.59
CA LYS A 328 -5.23 -4.96 -7.82
C LYS A 328 -4.96 -5.57 -6.45
N LEU A 329 -5.70 -5.13 -5.45
CA LEU A 329 -5.67 -5.67 -4.09
C LEU A 329 -7.09 -5.63 -3.52
N ASP A 330 -7.58 -6.77 -3.04
CA ASP A 330 -8.92 -6.90 -2.43
C ASP A 330 -8.80 -6.81 -0.91
N LEU A 331 -9.41 -5.78 -0.34
CA LEU A 331 -9.38 -5.46 1.10
C LEU A 331 -10.80 -5.36 1.69
N ASP A 332 -11.84 -5.82 1.01
CA ASP A 332 -13.25 -5.61 1.41
C ASP A 332 -13.58 -6.17 2.80
N HIS A 333 -12.86 -7.22 3.20
CA HIS A 333 -13.02 -7.93 4.46
C HIS A 333 -12.16 -7.36 5.61
N PHE A 334 -11.32 -6.36 5.35
CA PHE A 334 -10.49 -5.76 6.39
C PHE A 334 -11.35 -4.99 7.41
N ASN A 335 -11.11 -5.25 8.69
CA ASN A 335 -11.66 -4.47 9.78
C ASN A 335 -10.57 -3.58 10.37
N THR A 336 -10.58 -2.30 10.01
CA THR A 336 -9.57 -1.32 10.43
C THR A 336 -9.96 -0.51 11.68
N ALA A 337 -11.05 -0.87 12.36
CA ALA A 337 -11.60 -0.06 13.47
C ALA A 337 -10.64 0.11 14.67
N ASN A 338 -9.66 -0.79 14.84
CA ASN A 338 -8.65 -0.72 15.90
C ASN A 338 -7.29 -0.18 15.42
N VAL A 339 -7.13 0.10 14.13
CA VAL A 339 -5.87 0.57 13.56
C VAL A 339 -5.62 2.01 13.99
N THR A 340 -4.40 2.28 14.44
CA THR A 340 -3.94 3.60 14.86
C THR A 340 -2.90 4.20 13.92
N ASP A 341 -2.18 3.37 13.17
CA ASP A 341 -1.13 3.79 12.23
C ASP A 341 -1.35 3.15 10.85
N MET A 342 -1.51 3.99 9.84
CA MET A 342 -1.64 3.65 8.42
C MET A 342 -0.60 4.40 7.56
N GLY A 343 0.45 4.94 8.19
CA GLY A 343 1.51 5.65 7.47
C GLY A 343 2.11 4.78 6.37
N GLN A 344 2.27 5.35 5.18
CA GLN A 344 2.86 4.71 4.00
C GLN A 344 2.20 3.36 3.61
N MET A 345 0.96 3.07 4.04
CA MET A 345 0.36 1.74 3.88
C MET A 345 0.37 1.24 2.43
N PHE A 346 0.21 2.15 1.46
CA PHE A 346 0.24 1.86 0.02
C PHE A 346 1.33 2.62 -0.73
N TRP A 347 2.24 3.32 -0.04
CA TRP A 347 3.29 4.13 -0.66
C TRP A 347 3.99 3.40 -1.83
N GLY A 348 4.12 4.01 -3.00
CA GLY A 348 4.85 3.44 -4.13
C GLY A 348 4.18 2.23 -4.82
N CYS A 349 2.89 1.99 -4.59
CA CYS A 349 2.11 0.97 -5.30
C CYS A 349 1.75 1.42 -6.74
N ASN A 350 2.75 1.79 -7.52
CA ASN A 350 2.61 2.53 -8.79
C ASN A 350 1.78 1.83 -9.87
N ASN A 351 1.60 0.50 -9.81
CA ASN A 351 0.79 -0.27 -10.76
C ASN A 351 -0.65 -0.51 -10.27
N LEU A 352 -0.99 -0.13 -9.05
CA LEU A 352 -2.32 -0.31 -8.49
C LEU A 352 -3.30 0.62 -9.21
N THR A 353 -4.22 0.02 -9.99
CA THR A 353 -5.18 0.78 -10.81
C THR A 353 -6.55 0.93 -10.15
N ASN A 354 -6.85 0.05 -9.20
CA ASN A 354 -8.07 0.07 -8.42
C ASN A 354 -7.75 -0.36 -6.99
N LEU A 355 -8.17 0.46 -6.03
CA LEU A 355 -8.03 0.23 -4.61
C LEU A 355 -9.33 0.69 -3.95
N ASP A 356 -10.11 -0.27 -3.43
CA ASP A 356 -11.30 0.03 -2.64
C ASP A 356 -10.91 0.12 -1.16
N VAL A 357 -11.00 1.33 -0.61
CA VAL A 357 -10.80 1.63 0.82
C VAL A 357 -12.09 2.16 1.46
N SER A 358 -13.22 2.02 0.77
CA SER A 358 -14.50 2.54 1.24
C SER A 358 -14.95 1.87 2.53
N ASN A 359 -14.52 0.64 2.83
CA ASN A 359 -14.83 -0.07 4.07
C ASN A 359 -13.96 0.36 5.27
N PHE A 360 -12.93 1.19 5.08
CA PHE A 360 -12.00 1.53 6.16
C PHE A 360 -12.66 2.43 7.21
N ASN A 361 -12.55 2.03 8.48
CA ASN A 361 -12.90 2.84 9.63
C ASN A 361 -11.64 3.46 10.24
N THR A 362 -11.38 4.72 9.92
CA THR A 362 -10.16 5.41 10.35
C THR A 362 -10.32 6.24 11.64
N ALA A 363 -11.43 6.07 12.39
CA ALA A 363 -11.75 6.93 13.54
C ALA A 363 -10.74 6.85 14.72
N ASN A 364 -9.86 5.85 14.72
CA ASN A 364 -8.77 5.68 15.69
C ASN A 364 -7.38 5.93 15.11
N VAL A 365 -7.26 6.21 13.81
CA VAL A 365 -5.99 6.47 13.14
C VAL A 365 -5.48 7.84 13.55
N ASN A 366 -4.21 7.90 13.95
CA ASN A 366 -3.49 9.14 14.24
C ASN A 366 -2.39 9.46 13.21
N ASN A 367 -1.94 8.48 12.43
CA ASN A 367 -0.91 8.67 11.41
C ASN A 367 -1.36 8.13 10.05
N MET A 368 -1.34 8.99 9.03
CA MET A 368 -1.62 8.71 7.61
C MET A 368 -0.55 9.32 6.68
N VAL A 369 0.64 9.61 7.20
CA VAL A 369 1.75 10.16 6.41
C VAL A 369 1.98 9.32 5.17
N GLU A 370 2.07 9.95 3.99
CA GLU A 370 2.46 9.30 2.73
C GLU A 370 1.61 8.06 2.34
N MET A 371 0.38 7.92 2.88
CA MET A 371 -0.42 6.68 2.77
C MET A 371 -0.60 6.18 1.33
N PHE A 372 -0.76 7.08 0.36
CA PHE A 372 -0.89 6.79 -1.07
C PHE A 372 0.20 7.48 -1.90
N GLU A 373 1.30 7.94 -1.28
CA GLU A 373 2.31 8.69 -2.03
C GLU A 373 2.91 7.82 -3.15
N TYR A 374 3.14 8.44 -4.31
CA TYR A 374 3.59 7.85 -5.56
C TYR A 374 2.63 6.87 -6.25
N ASP A 375 1.41 6.62 -5.77
CA ASP A 375 0.41 5.73 -6.40
C ASP A 375 -0.17 6.25 -7.73
N SER A 376 0.70 6.37 -8.73
CA SER A 376 0.48 7.11 -9.97
C SER A 376 -0.55 6.48 -10.91
N SER A 377 -0.87 5.19 -10.76
CA SER A 377 -1.92 4.52 -11.53
C SER A 377 -3.33 4.64 -10.93
N LEU A 378 -3.46 5.11 -9.69
CA LEU A 378 -4.77 5.36 -9.10
C LEU A 378 -5.42 6.57 -9.78
N THR A 379 -6.66 6.38 -10.24
CA THR A 379 -7.42 7.44 -10.93
C THR A 379 -8.57 7.98 -10.09
N ASN A 380 -9.03 7.21 -9.11
CA ASN A 380 -10.07 7.56 -8.16
C ASN A 380 -9.82 6.88 -6.81
N LEU A 381 -10.23 7.53 -5.73
CA LEU A 381 -10.21 6.99 -4.37
C LEU A 381 -11.51 7.39 -3.66
N ASP A 382 -12.27 6.41 -3.18
CA ASP A 382 -13.44 6.68 -2.32
C ASP A 382 -13.00 6.77 -0.86
N LEU A 383 -12.94 8.01 -0.36
CA LEU A 383 -12.55 8.33 1.02
C LEU A 383 -13.76 8.68 1.90
N SER A 384 -14.98 8.35 1.47
CA SER A 384 -16.21 8.82 2.10
C SER A 384 -16.40 8.35 3.56
N ASN A 385 -15.74 7.27 3.97
CA ASN A 385 -15.75 6.75 5.34
C ASN A 385 -14.53 7.14 6.19
N PHE A 386 -13.58 7.88 5.61
CA PHE A 386 -12.44 8.39 6.37
C PHE A 386 -12.90 9.45 7.38
N ASN A 387 -12.50 9.23 8.63
CA ASN A 387 -12.59 10.20 9.71
C ASN A 387 -11.17 10.57 10.13
N THR A 388 -10.75 11.80 9.83
CA THR A 388 -9.39 12.28 10.12
C THR A 388 -9.30 13.11 11.40
N ALA A 389 -10.37 13.17 12.21
CA ALA A 389 -10.43 14.06 13.37
C ALA A 389 -9.37 13.73 14.46
N LYS A 390 -8.76 12.54 14.46
CA LYS A 390 -7.66 12.18 15.36
C LYS A 390 -6.28 12.18 14.69
N VAL A 391 -6.23 12.40 13.38
CA VAL A 391 -4.99 12.37 12.62
C VAL A 391 -4.14 13.58 13.02
N THR A 392 -2.88 13.30 13.36
CA THR A 392 -1.87 14.31 13.71
C THR A 392 -0.85 14.50 12.59
N ASP A 393 -0.73 13.53 11.67
CA ASP A 393 0.13 13.61 10.49
C ASP A 393 -0.54 12.94 9.28
N MET A 394 -0.69 13.69 8.20
CA MET A 394 -1.11 13.23 6.86
C MET A 394 -0.30 13.96 5.78
N SER A 395 0.93 14.37 6.12
CA SER A 395 1.85 14.97 5.17
C SER A 395 2.08 14.02 3.99
N HIS A 396 2.19 14.58 2.79
CA HIS A 396 2.41 13.85 1.55
C HIS A 396 1.38 12.76 1.20
N MET A 397 0.22 12.69 1.87
CA MET A 397 -0.74 11.57 1.74
C MET A 397 -1.10 11.18 0.31
N PHE A 398 -1.20 12.15 -0.60
CA PHE A 398 -1.48 11.92 -2.03
C PHE A 398 -0.33 12.36 -2.94
N ALA A 399 0.82 12.74 -2.41
CA ALA A 399 1.93 13.25 -3.22
C ALA A 399 2.29 12.25 -4.34
N GLY A 400 2.58 12.70 -5.55
CA GLY A 400 2.93 11.80 -6.65
C GLY A 400 1.79 10.94 -7.22
N CYS A 401 0.56 11.03 -6.68
CA CYS A 401 -0.66 10.42 -7.25
C CYS A 401 -1.07 11.12 -8.56
N SER A 402 -0.20 11.06 -9.57
CA SER A 402 -0.37 11.80 -10.82
C SER A 402 -1.53 11.29 -11.68
N GLY A 403 -2.10 10.10 -11.40
CA GLY A 403 -3.30 9.58 -12.05
C GLY A 403 -4.61 10.14 -11.49
N LEU A 404 -4.63 10.62 -10.24
CA LEU A 404 -5.86 11.06 -9.57
C LEU A 404 -6.43 12.30 -10.26
N THR A 405 -7.71 12.24 -10.62
CA THR A 405 -8.42 13.37 -11.23
C THR A 405 -9.35 14.09 -10.28
N SER A 406 -9.79 13.40 -9.21
CA SER A 406 -10.82 13.85 -8.29
C SER A 406 -10.51 13.40 -6.87
N LEU A 407 -10.75 14.28 -5.89
CA LEU A 407 -10.73 13.93 -4.46
C LEU A 407 -11.89 14.59 -3.72
N ASP A 408 -12.61 13.80 -2.93
CA ASP A 408 -13.60 14.30 -1.97
C ASP A 408 -13.02 14.29 -0.56
N LEU A 409 -12.67 15.48 -0.07
CA LEU A 409 -12.15 15.75 1.27
C LEU A 409 -13.17 16.57 2.08
N GLY A 410 -14.46 16.49 1.73
CA GLY A 410 -15.55 17.22 2.38
C GLY A 410 -15.69 16.90 3.88
N LYS A 411 -15.27 15.70 4.30
CA LYS A 411 -15.31 15.22 5.69
C LYS A 411 -13.97 15.28 6.41
N PHE A 412 -12.90 15.69 5.74
CA PHE A 412 -11.59 15.78 6.36
C PHE A 412 -11.58 16.93 7.37
N ASP A 413 -10.94 16.66 8.50
CA ASP A 413 -10.70 17.57 9.60
C ASP A 413 -9.19 17.68 9.83
N THR A 414 -8.65 18.89 9.66
CA THR A 414 -7.23 19.20 9.79
C THR A 414 -6.92 19.99 11.07
N SER A 415 -7.89 20.09 11.99
CA SER A 415 -7.76 20.90 13.21
C SER A 415 -6.69 20.41 14.19
N ASN A 416 -6.29 19.14 14.11
CA ASN A 416 -5.26 18.52 14.94
C ASN A 416 -3.88 18.42 14.27
N LEU A 417 -3.70 19.00 13.08
CA LEU A 417 -2.44 18.95 12.34
C LEU A 417 -1.59 20.19 12.61
N SER A 418 -0.26 20.02 12.60
CA SER A 418 0.68 21.15 12.56
C SER A 418 0.76 21.79 11.18
N ASP A 419 0.75 20.96 10.13
CA ASP A 419 0.72 21.36 8.74
C ASP A 419 0.16 20.22 7.85
N LEU A 420 0.16 20.46 6.55
CA LEU A 420 -0.28 19.52 5.51
C LEU A 420 0.82 19.40 4.46
N GLU A 421 2.09 19.37 4.88
CA GLU A 421 3.23 19.44 3.96
C GLU A 421 3.08 18.45 2.79
N GLY A 422 3.19 18.99 1.58
CA GLY A 422 3.25 18.23 0.34
C GLY A 422 2.04 17.38 -0.02
N MET A 423 0.90 17.47 0.67
CA MET A 423 -0.24 16.55 0.51
C MET A 423 -0.66 16.30 -0.96
N PHE A 424 -0.62 17.32 -1.82
CA PHE A 424 -0.97 17.21 -3.25
C PHE A 424 0.22 17.43 -4.20
N SER A 425 1.44 17.45 -3.69
CA SER A 425 2.63 17.65 -4.52
C SER A 425 2.65 16.65 -5.67
N TYR A 426 2.86 17.12 -6.89
CA TYR A 426 2.89 16.28 -8.11
C TYR A 426 1.57 15.55 -8.48
N CYS A 427 0.42 15.92 -7.89
CA CYS A 427 -0.92 15.49 -8.34
C CYS A 427 -1.38 16.20 -9.62
N ASN A 428 -0.59 16.12 -10.69
CA ASN A 428 -0.72 17.01 -11.86
C ASN A 428 -2.04 16.91 -12.63
N ASN A 429 -2.80 15.83 -12.45
CA ASN A 429 -4.10 15.62 -13.10
C ASN A 429 -5.31 15.92 -12.20
N LEU A 430 -5.08 16.29 -10.93
CA LEU A 430 -6.14 16.60 -9.97
C LEU A 430 -6.86 17.88 -10.42
N ASN A 431 -8.09 17.71 -10.92
CA ASN A 431 -8.87 18.79 -11.54
C ASN A 431 -10.26 18.98 -10.91
N HIS A 432 -10.63 18.12 -9.96
CA HIS A 432 -11.85 18.20 -9.17
C HIS A 432 -11.52 17.99 -7.69
N LEU A 433 -11.94 18.92 -6.84
CA LEU A 433 -11.64 18.87 -5.41
C LEU A 433 -12.85 19.34 -4.60
N ILE A 434 -13.32 18.51 -3.67
CA ILE A 434 -14.37 18.87 -2.72
C ILE A 434 -13.73 19.06 -1.35
N LEU A 435 -13.90 20.25 -0.76
CA LEU A 435 -13.29 20.62 0.51
C LEU A 435 -14.35 20.97 1.55
N GLY A 436 -14.20 20.40 2.75
CA GLY A 436 -15.02 20.73 3.92
C GLY A 436 -14.61 22.02 4.61
N SER A 437 -15.40 22.41 5.63
CA SER A 437 -15.09 23.57 6.48
C SER A 437 -13.83 23.37 7.33
N ASN A 438 -13.56 22.13 7.74
CA ASN A 438 -12.43 21.78 8.61
C ASN A 438 -11.20 21.31 7.84
N MET A 439 -11.26 21.23 6.51
CA MET A 439 -10.13 20.93 5.65
C MET A 439 -9.44 22.25 5.29
N LEU A 440 -8.46 22.70 6.07
CA LEU A 440 -7.78 23.98 5.85
C LEU A 440 -6.43 23.75 5.16
N LEU A 441 -6.29 24.25 3.93
CA LEU A 441 -5.05 24.18 3.17
C LEU A 441 -4.08 25.27 3.63
N ASN A 442 -2.81 25.15 3.22
CA ASN A 442 -1.80 26.20 3.34
C ASN A 442 -0.80 26.12 2.18
N VAL A 443 0.13 27.07 2.10
CA VAL A 443 1.12 27.15 1.00
C VAL A 443 2.04 25.92 0.89
N TYR A 444 2.19 25.14 1.96
CA TYR A 444 2.96 23.90 1.97
C TYR A 444 2.16 22.70 1.49
N THR A 445 0.83 22.81 1.35
CA THR A 445 -0.02 21.70 0.91
C THR A 445 0.25 21.22 -0.52
N GLY A 446 0.96 22.04 -1.32
CA GLY A 446 1.51 21.60 -2.59
C GLY A 446 0.48 21.42 -3.70
N LEU A 447 -0.66 22.13 -3.65
CA LEU A 447 -1.69 22.05 -4.69
C LEU A 447 -1.12 22.47 -6.06
N PRO A 448 -1.14 21.60 -7.09
CA PRO A 448 -0.56 21.90 -8.38
C PRO A 448 -1.25 23.08 -9.06
N ASN A 449 -0.48 23.88 -9.80
CA ASN A 449 -1.03 24.94 -10.65
C ASN A 449 -1.94 24.36 -11.73
N VAL A 450 -3.05 25.06 -12.00
CA VAL A 450 -3.88 24.75 -13.17
C VAL A 450 -3.03 24.93 -14.45
N PRO A 451 -3.02 23.96 -15.37
CA PRO A 451 -2.23 24.05 -16.60
C PRO A 451 -2.59 25.23 -17.51
N GLU A 452 -1.81 25.42 -18.58
CA GLU A 452 -2.06 26.47 -19.54
C GLU A 452 -3.40 26.29 -20.29
N THR A 453 -3.95 27.41 -20.78
CA THR A 453 -5.21 27.42 -21.53
C THR A 453 -5.12 26.53 -22.77
N GLY A 454 -6.14 25.70 -22.99
CA GLY A 454 -6.18 24.73 -24.10
C GLY A 454 -5.66 23.33 -23.73
N THR A 455 -5.05 23.15 -22.56
CA THR A 455 -4.68 21.83 -22.04
C THR A 455 -5.93 20.95 -21.89
N GLN A 456 -5.87 19.70 -22.37
CA GLN A 456 -6.94 18.72 -22.19
C GLN A 456 -7.12 18.39 -20.71
N ILE A 457 -8.36 18.44 -20.21
CA ILE A 457 -8.65 18.06 -18.83
C ILE A 457 -8.81 16.53 -18.75
N PRO A 458 -7.97 15.82 -17.98
CA PRO A 458 -8.02 14.37 -17.87
C PRO A 458 -9.42 13.85 -17.49
N GLY A 459 -9.85 12.76 -18.13
CA GLY A 459 -11.15 12.14 -17.87
C GLY A 459 -12.37 12.91 -18.44
N THR A 460 -12.18 14.01 -19.15
CA THR A 460 -13.29 14.82 -19.71
C THR A 460 -13.10 15.14 -21.19
N ASN A 461 -14.16 15.68 -21.84
CA ASN A 461 -14.11 16.25 -23.19
C ASN A 461 -13.90 17.78 -23.17
N ARG A 462 -13.23 18.31 -22.15
CA ARG A 462 -13.04 19.74 -21.91
C ARG A 462 -11.56 20.10 -21.96
N VAL A 463 -11.29 21.37 -22.23
CA VAL A 463 -9.97 21.98 -22.12
C VAL A 463 -9.98 23.08 -21.08
N VAL A 464 -8.82 23.35 -20.48
CA VAL A 464 -8.62 24.47 -19.57
C VAL A 464 -8.98 25.78 -20.27
N ALA A 465 -9.90 26.54 -19.69
CA ALA A 465 -10.36 27.82 -20.23
C ALA A 465 -9.50 28.98 -19.72
N SER A 466 -9.03 28.90 -18.48
CA SER A 466 -8.07 29.82 -17.88
C SER A 466 -7.36 29.12 -16.70
N PRO A 467 -6.17 29.59 -16.26
CA PRO A 467 -5.34 28.88 -15.28
C PRO A 467 -5.83 29.11 -13.84
N TYR A 468 -7.11 28.82 -13.58
CA TYR A 468 -7.76 29.05 -12.29
C TYR A 468 -8.62 27.85 -11.89
N TRP A 469 -8.65 27.59 -10.59
CA TRP A 469 -9.69 26.81 -9.93
C TRP A 469 -10.95 27.67 -9.80
N VAL A 470 -12.12 27.10 -10.08
CA VAL A 470 -13.42 27.75 -9.97
C VAL A 470 -14.22 27.08 -8.87
N ALA A 471 -14.70 27.84 -7.90
CA ALA A 471 -15.69 27.33 -6.94
C ALA A 471 -17.03 27.08 -7.66
N THR A 472 -17.33 25.85 -8.06
CA THR A 472 -18.53 25.53 -8.85
C THR A 472 -19.79 25.39 -7.98
N SER A 473 -19.62 25.15 -6.69
CA SER A 473 -20.68 25.20 -5.67
C SER A 473 -20.11 25.56 -4.30
N GLY A 474 -20.95 26.07 -3.40
CA GLY A 474 -20.57 26.35 -2.01
C GLY A 474 -20.06 27.77 -1.80
N TYR A 475 -19.05 27.90 -0.93
CA TYR A 475 -18.49 29.20 -0.55
C TYR A 475 -17.90 29.93 -1.76
N GLN A 476 -18.27 31.21 -1.92
CA GLN A 476 -17.81 32.07 -3.03
C GLN A 476 -18.00 31.45 -4.43
N GLN A 477 -19.15 30.80 -4.67
CA GLN A 477 -19.48 30.20 -5.96
C GLN A 477 -19.23 31.16 -7.16
N GLY A 478 -18.54 30.65 -8.18
CA GLY A 478 -18.14 31.36 -9.39
C GLY A 478 -16.80 32.11 -9.27
N HIS A 479 -16.24 32.21 -8.07
CA HIS A 479 -14.93 32.83 -7.87
C HIS A 479 -13.81 31.97 -8.44
N LYS A 480 -12.75 32.64 -8.92
CA LYS A 480 -11.57 32.04 -9.54
C LYS A 480 -10.36 32.21 -8.62
N TYR A 481 -9.62 31.14 -8.40
CA TYR A 481 -8.43 31.12 -7.55
C TYR A 481 -7.26 30.53 -8.32
N THR A 482 -6.09 31.15 -8.24
CA THR A 482 -4.83 30.43 -8.46
C THR A 482 -4.68 29.35 -7.37
N SER A 483 -3.81 28.37 -7.60
CA SER A 483 -3.57 27.33 -6.58
C SER A 483 -3.05 27.91 -5.27
N THR A 484 -2.19 28.94 -5.33
CA THR A 484 -1.73 29.70 -4.16
C THR A 484 -2.88 30.38 -3.43
N GLU A 485 -3.74 31.12 -4.14
CA GLU A 485 -4.90 31.80 -3.52
C GLU A 485 -5.87 30.79 -2.88
N LEU A 486 -6.12 29.63 -3.52
CA LEU A 486 -6.96 28.57 -2.97
C LEU A 486 -6.35 27.96 -1.71
N MET A 487 -5.03 27.78 -1.67
CA MET A 487 -4.30 27.30 -0.50
C MET A 487 -4.28 28.33 0.64
N GLU A 488 -4.32 29.62 0.34
CA GLU A 488 -4.35 30.71 1.33
C GLU A 488 -5.76 31.03 1.86
N LEU A 489 -6.81 30.37 1.34
CA LEU A 489 -8.18 30.56 1.81
C LEU A 489 -8.35 30.09 3.26
N ILE A 490 -8.43 31.08 4.16
CA ILE A 490 -8.76 30.86 5.56
C ILE A 490 -10.29 30.75 5.74
N GLY A 491 -10.76 29.52 5.93
CA GLY A 491 -12.14 29.23 6.33
C GLY A 491 -13.14 29.08 5.17
N ARG A 492 -14.01 28.09 5.33
CA ARG A 492 -15.21 27.83 4.53
C ARG A 492 -16.36 27.57 5.49
N ASP A 493 -17.54 28.11 5.23
CA ASP A 493 -18.74 27.90 6.05
C ASP A 493 -19.54 26.64 5.65
N GLN A 494 -19.21 26.06 4.50
CA GLN A 494 -19.86 24.89 3.94
C GLN A 494 -18.92 24.11 3.02
N VAL A 495 -19.30 22.87 2.70
CA VAL A 495 -18.63 22.05 1.69
C VAL A 495 -18.63 22.80 0.35
N THR A 496 -17.46 22.91 -0.26
CA THR A 496 -17.25 23.69 -1.49
C THR A 496 -16.53 22.84 -2.52
N THR A 497 -17.02 22.88 -3.76
CA THR A 497 -16.47 22.12 -4.88
C THR A 497 -15.66 23.05 -5.76
N TYR A 498 -14.45 22.64 -6.10
CA TYR A 498 -13.53 23.36 -6.95
C TYR A 498 -13.19 22.51 -8.18
N ASP A 499 -13.38 23.10 -9.35
CA ASP A 499 -13.03 22.49 -10.64
C ASP A 499 -12.01 23.36 -11.37
N TRP A 500 -11.15 22.78 -12.20
CA TRP A 500 -10.40 23.59 -13.16
C TRP A 500 -11.37 24.37 -14.08
N ASP A 501 -11.09 25.67 -14.27
CA ASP A 501 -11.89 26.47 -15.20
C ASP A 501 -11.78 25.89 -16.60
N SER A 502 -12.93 25.66 -17.23
CA SER A 502 -12.99 24.76 -18.36
C SER A 502 -14.01 25.20 -19.40
N LYS A 503 -13.76 24.79 -20.64
CA LYS A 503 -14.66 24.97 -21.79
C LYS A 503 -14.66 23.70 -22.65
N PRO A 504 -15.69 23.46 -23.48
CA PRO A 504 -15.68 22.32 -24.40
C PRO A 504 -14.41 22.31 -25.29
N ALA A 505 -13.78 21.15 -25.47
CA ALA A 505 -12.57 20.99 -26.29
C ALA A 505 -12.84 21.24 -27.78
N PHE A 506 -14.04 20.91 -28.24
CA PHE A 506 -14.49 21.09 -29.61
C PHE A 506 -15.71 21.99 -29.64
N THR A 507 -15.56 23.13 -30.31
CA THR A 507 -16.69 24.00 -30.63
C THR A 507 -17.30 23.68 -31.98
N GLN A 508 -16.76 22.77 -32.82
CA GLN A 508 -17.36 22.39 -34.11
C GLN A 508 -17.47 20.86 -34.29
N THR A 509 -18.64 20.41 -34.75
CA THR A 509 -18.93 19.05 -35.20
C THR A 509 -19.63 19.08 -36.56
N THR A 510 -19.82 17.93 -37.22
CA THR A 510 -20.56 17.84 -38.50
C THR A 510 -21.82 17.00 -38.31
N GLU A 511 -22.99 17.58 -38.52
CA GLU A 511 -24.23 16.83 -38.57
C GLU A 511 -24.51 16.37 -40.00
N THR A 512 -24.63 15.06 -40.20
CA THR A 512 -25.00 14.47 -41.48
C THR A 512 -26.42 13.93 -41.42
N LYS A 513 -27.30 14.45 -42.27
CA LYS A 513 -28.63 13.86 -42.50
C LYS A 513 -28.64 13.15 -43.84
N THR A 514 -29.02 11.88 -43.78
CA THR A 514 -29.14 11.03 -44.96
C THR A 514 -30.61 10.92 -45.33
N LYS A 515 -30.96 11.35 -46.54
CA LYS A 515 -32.29 11.17 -47.11
C LYS A 515 -32.21 10.12 -48.21
N VAL A 516 -33.01 9.08 -48.04
CA VAL A 516 -33.16 8.02 -49.03
C VAL A 516 -34.40 8.34 -49.87
N ARG A 517 -34.25 8.32 -51.20
CA ARG A 517 -35.39 8.39 -52.12
C ARG A 517 -35.41 7.16 -53.02
N THR A 518 -36.61 6.69 -53.26
CA THR A 518 -36.86 5.60 -54.20
C THR A 518 -37.19 6.20 -55.57
N ILE A 519 -36.45 5.79 -56.59
CA ILE A 519 -36.62 6.24 -57.98
C ILE A 519 -37.18 5.05 -58.75
N ASN A 520 -38.34 5.26 -59.37
CA ASN A 520 -38.95 4.27 -60.26
C ASN A 520 -38.67 4.66 -61.71
N LEU A 521 -37.82 3.88 -62.37
CA LEU A 521 -37.47 4.04 -63.77
C LEU A 521 -38.37 3.14 -64.62
N HIS A 522 -39.16 3.76 -65.48
CA HIS A 522 -40.00 3.02 -66.43
C HIS A 522 -39.15 2.62 -67.63
N GLN A 523 -39.02 1.33 -67.88
CA GLN A 523 -38.23 0.82 -69.00
C GLN A 523 -39.07 0.74 -70.28
N PRO A 524 -38.46 0.85 -71.47
CA PRO A 524 -39.16 0.80 -72.75
C PRO A 524 -39.95 -0.50 -73.01
N ASN A 525 -39.60 -1.60 -72.33
CA ASN A 525 -40.32 -2.88 -72.40
C ASN A 525 -41.56 -2.95 -71.49
N GLY A 526 -41.93 -1.84 -70.85
CA GLY A 526 -43.08 -1.76 -69.94
C GLY A 526 -42.79 -2.23 -68.51
N GLN A 527 -41.57 -2.65 -68.18
CA GLN A 527 -41.21 -3.04 -66.81
C GLN A 527 -40.78 -1.85 -65.96
N LEU A 528 -41.11 -1.89 -64.67
CA LEU A 528 -40.70 -0.90 -63.68
C LEU A 528 -39.42 -1.37 -62.98
N LYS A 529 -38.35 -0.59 -63.05
CA LYS A 529 -37.13 -0.82 -62.25
C LYS A 529 -37.08 0.19 -61.12
N THR A 530 -37.04 -0.29 -59.88
CA THR A 530 -36.93 0.54 -58.69
C THR A 530 -35.48 0.60 -58.23
N GLU A 531 -34.94 1.80 -58.08
CA GLU A 531 -33.60 2.04 -57.55
C GLU A 531 -33.67 2.95 -56.32
N THR A 532 -32.84 2.67 -55.32
CA THR A 532 -32.77 3.47 -54.10
C THR A 532 -31.58 4.40 -54.21
N GLN A 533 -31.82 5.70 -54.15
CA GLN A 533 -30.77 6.71 -54.13
C GLN A 533 -30.67 7.34 -52.74
N THR A 534 -29.47 7.30 -52.18
CA THR A 534 -29.17 7.88 -50.88
C THR A 534 -28.40 9.19 -51.09
N VAL A 535 -28.91 10.30 -50.53
CA VAL A 535 -28.23 11.59 -50.52
C VAL A 535 -27.93 11.98 -49.08
N ALA A 536 -26.64 12.16 -48.77
CA ALA A 536 -26.19 12.71 -47.50
C ALA A 536 -25.99 14.23 -47.64
N VAL A 537 -26.59 14.99 -46.73
CA VAL A 537 -26.34 16.43 -46.59
C VAL A 537 -25.69 16.64 -45.23
N SER A 538 -24.49 17.19 -45.24
CA SER A 538 -23.72 17.49 -44.04
C SER A 538 -23.65 19.00 -43.84
N ARG A 539 -23.76 19.45 -42.59
CA ARG A 539 -23.48 20.84 -42.19
C ARG A 539 -22.52 20.88 -41.01
N PRO A 540 -21.60 21.86 -40.96
CA PRO A 540 -20.88 22.15 -39.72
C PRO A 540 -21.87 22.68 -38.68
N VAL A 541 -21.63 22.32 -37.43
CA VAL A 541 -22.44 22.69 -36.28
C VAL A 541 -21.52 23.11 -35.15
N THR A 542 -21.76 24.28 -34.60
CA THR A 542 -21.01 24.77 -33.46
C THR A 542 -21.66 24.25 -32.17
N ILE A 543 -20.91 23.59 -31.30
CA ILE A 543 -21.39 23.28 -29.95
C ILE A 543 -21.05 24.46 -29.05
N ASN A 544 -22.08 25.14 -28.58
CA ASN A 544 -22.00 26.27 -27.68
C ASN A 544 -21.58 25.81 -26.27
N PRO A 545 -21.06 26.73 -25.43
CA PRO A 545 -20.65 26.41 -24.06
C PRO A 545 -21.73 25.77 -23.17
N ASP A 546 -23.00 26.04 -23.45
CA ASP A 546 -24.17 25.49 -22.76
C ASP A 546 -24.65 24.13 -23.34
N GLY A 547 -23.91 23.57 -24.30
CA GLY A 547 -24.27 22.33 -25.00
C GLY A 547 -25.28 22.52 -26.14
N SER A 548 -25.78 23.73 -26.38
CA SER A 548 -26.65 24.00 -27.53
C SER A 548 -25.87 23.98 -28.84
N LYS A 549 -26.58 23.80 -29.96
CA LYS A 549 -25.98 23.66 -31.30
C LYS A 549 -26.35 24.86 -32.16
N THR A 550 -25.37 25.55 -32.75
CA THR A 550 -25.57 26.63 -33.75
C THR A 550 -25.14 26.21 -35.15
#